data_AF-A0A8H5GYJ1-F1
#
_entry.id   AF-A0A8H5GYJ1-F1
#
_cell.length_a   1.000
_cell.length_b   1.000
_cell.length_c   1.000
_cell.angle_alpha   90.00
_cell.angle_beta   90.00
_cell.angle_gamma   90.00
#
_symmetry.space_group_name_H-M   'P 1'
#
loop_
_entity.id
_entity.type
_entity.pdbx_description
1 polymer ?
#
loop_
_entity_poly.entity_id
_entity_poly.type
_entity_poly.pdbx_seq_one_letter_code
_entity_poly.pdbx_strand_id
1 'polypeptide(L)'
;MQLWSAVKDLVWAASDGPPSTITLSRDEQHEVNLFGMKRQQPQEKLAVSMFYPPVSECKSCGSHLHLSTLSRNEVTFYTLHDGARRALSSSFACHSCKITYYHNYYSDGRLRHYYHTSSVPPIILIEEHVYIESQLCEFFTNLSLFAWVSAQNSAANIYNHTLSKFSESSTLSEASE
;
A
#
# COMPACT_ATOMS: atom_id res chain seq x y z
N MET A 1 11.23 22.17 -5.33
CA MET A 1 11.60 21.26 -4.23
C MET A 1 10.84 19.95 -4.41
N GLN A 2 11.51 18.82 -4.27
CA GLN A 2 10.89 17.49 -4.36
C GLN A 2 10.21 17.17 -3.03
N LEU A 3 8.91 16.86 -3.05
CA LEU A 3 8.09 16.59 -1.86
C LEU A 3 8.65 15.43 -1.03
N TRP A 4 9.09 14.35 -1.69
CA TRP A 4 9.74 13.22 -1.01
C TRP A 4 11.03 13.62 -0.29
N SER A 5 11.86 14.47 -0.91
CA SER A 5 13.13 14.90 -0.31
C SER A 5 12.95 15.69 0.97
N ALA A 6 11.80 16.35 1.15
CA ALA A 6 11.43 17.05 2.38
C ALA A 6 10.81 16.12 3.44
N VAL A 7 10.09 15.08 3.03
CA VAL A 7 9.31 14.22 3.94
C VAL A 7 10.05 12.94 4.32
N LYS A 8 11.06 12.50 3.55
CA LYS A 8 11.79 11.26 3.82
C LYS A 8 12.35 11.23 5.24
N ASP A 9 12.97 12.31 5.71
CA ASP A 9 13.64 12.31 7.01
C ASP A 9 12.61 12.16 8.13
N LEU A 10 11.37 12.62 7.94
CA LEU A 10 10.27 12.44 8.87
C LEU A 10 9.73 11.00 8.89
N VAL A 11 9.63 10.35 7.72
CA VAL A 11 9.21 8.95 7.60
C VAL A 11 10.23 8.00 8.24
N TRP A 12 11.53 8.35 8.16
CA TRP A 12 12.63 7.51 8.63
C TRP A 12 13.25 7.98 9.97
N ALA A 13 12.73 9.03 10.60
CA ALA A 13 13.24 9.56 11.87
C ALA A 13 12.91 8.67 13.08
N ALA A 14 11.92 7.78 12.98
CA ALA A 14 11.56 6.88 14.07
C ALA A 14 12.65 5.82 14.27
N SER A 15 13.11 5.64 15.52
CA SER A 15 14.10 4.64 15.92
C SER A 15 13.70 3.20 15.54
N ASP A 16 12.40 2.97 15.39
CA ASP A 16 11.80 1.65 15.20
C ASP A 16 11.58 1.32 13.71
N GLY A 17 12.02 2.19 12.81
CA GLY A 17 11.75 2.11 11.36
C GLY A 17 10.47 2.84 10.96
N PRO A 18 10.13 2.84 9.66
CA PRO A 18 8.93 3.51 9.17
C PRO A 18 7.70 2.76 9.71
N PRO A 19 6.59 3.46 9.98
CA PRO A 19 5.31 2.79 10.21
C PRO A 19 4.98 1.91 9.00
N SER A 20 4.51 0.68 9.25
CA SER A 20 4.21 -0.31 8.21
C SER A 20 3.21 0.20 7.18
N THR A 21 2.36 1.15 7.56
CA THR A 21 1.45 1.87 6.66
C THR A 21 1.42 3.34 7.03
N ILE A 22 1.49 4.20 6.01
CA ILE A 22 1.22 5.63 6.13
C ILE A 22 -0.03 5.93 5.32
N THR A 23 -1.04 6.46 6.00
CA THR A 23 -2.26 6.97 5.38
C THR A 23 -2.38 8.45 5.74
N LEU A 24 -2.46 9.30 4.71
CA LEU A 24 -2.59 10.75 4.89
C LEU A 24 -4.01 11.15 5.30
N SER A 25 -4.11 12.22 6.09
CA SER A 25 -5.39 12.80 6.48
C SER A 25 -6.14 13.37 5.26
N ARG A 26 -7.44 13.60 5.39
CA ARG A 26 -8.31 14.03 4.28
C ARG A 26 -7.84 15.34 3.62
N ASP A 27 -7.28 16.25 4.40
CA ASP A 27 -6.78 17.54 3.91
C ASP A 27 -5.45 17.37 3.15
N GLU A 28 -4.58 16.47 3.60
CA GLU A 28 -3.29 16.14 2.97
C GLU A 28 -3.45 15.29 1.69
N GLN A 29 -4.56 14.54 1.57
CA GLN A 29 -4.87 13.72 0.40
C GLN A 29 -5.00 14.53 -0.89
N HIS A 30 -5.53 15.75 -0.81
CA HIS A 30 -5.72 16.60 -1.98
C HIS A 30 -4.38 16.98 -2.62
N GLU A 31 -3.40 17.38 -1.80
CA GLU A 31 -2.08 17.79 -2.27
C GLU A 31 -1.28 16.62 -2.86
N VAL A 32 -1.33 15.44 -2.22
CA VAL A 32 -0.63 14.25 -2.74
C VAL A 32 -1.29 13.70 -4.00
N ASN A 33 -2.61 13.79 -4.14
CA ASN A 33 -3.28 13.43 -5.40
C ASN A 33 -2.89 14.37 -6.55
N LEU A 34 -2.69 15.66 -6.27
CA LEU A 34 -2.31 16.66 -7.28
C LEU A 34 -0.84 16.56 -7.71
N PHE A 35 0.07 16.33 -6.76
CA PHE A 35 1.51 16.47 -6.97
C PHE A 35 2.33 15.20 -6.72
N GLY A 36 1.83 14.22 -5.96
CA GLY A 36 2.59 13.05 -5.51
C GLY A 36 2.91 12.02 -6.60
N MET A 37 2.07 11.94 -7.64
CA MET A 37 2.19 10.95 -8.72
C MET A 37 2.76 11.52 -10.04
N LYS A 38 2.96 12.84 -10.15
CA LYS A 38 3.33 13.47 -11.43
C LYS A 38 4.85 13.50 -11.65
N ARG A 39 5.32 12.75 -12.66
CA ARG A 39 6.60 12.92 -13.39
C ARG A 39 7.91 12.87 -12.57
N GLN A 40 7.99 12.06 -11.52
CA GLN A 40 9.24 11.88 -10.75
C GLN A 40 9.81 10.46 -10.87
N GLN A 41 11.08 10.31 -10.49
CA GLN A 41 11.76 9.00 -10.46
C GLN A 41 10.94 8.02 -9.58
N PRO A 42 10.91 6.71 -9.87
CA PRO A 42 10.05 5.75 -9.16
C PRO A 42 10.18 5.80 -7.62
N GLN A 43 11.40 6.02 -7.12
CA GLN A 43 11.71 6.18 -5.70
C GLN A 43 11.20 7.48 -5.04
N GLU A 44 10.75 8.47 -5.82
CA GLU A 44 10.26 9.77 -5.31
C GLU A 44 8.73 9.87 -5.35
N LYS A 45 8.05 8.90 -5.96
CA LYS A 45 6.59 8.88 -6.03
C LYS A 45 6.00 8.79 -4.62
N LEU A 46 4.92 9.53 -4.42
CA LEU A 46 4.12 9.58 -3.20
C LEU A 46 2.67 9.22 -3.52
N ALA A 47 2.06 8.48 -2.61
CA ALA A 47 0.66 8.09 -2.68
C ALA A 47 0.00 8.32 -1.32
N VAL A 48 -1.32 8.45 -1.31
CA VAL A 48 -2.12 8.57 -0.09
C VAL A 48 -1.87 7.41 0.86
N SER A 49 -1.70 6.20 0.30
CA SER A 49 -1.36 5.00 1.04
C SER A 49 0.01 4.49 0.60
N MET A 50 0.93 4.37 1.56
CA MET A 50 2.26 3.80 1.34
C MET A 50 2.47 2.61 2.28
N PHE A 51 2.88 1.48 1.70
CA PHE A 51 3.14 0.24 2.43
C PHE A 51 4.64 0.01 2.54
N TYR A 52 5.12 -0.09 3.77
CA TYR A 52 6.52 -0.35 4.08
C TYR A 52 6.67 -1.72 4.76
N PRO A 53 7.82 -2.39 4.57
CA PRO A 53 8.15 -3.56 5.37
C PRO A 53 8.24 -3.18 6.86
N PRO A 54 7.68 -3.98 7.77
CA PRO A 54 7.69 -3.71 9.22
C PRO A 54 9.05 -4.04 9.87
N VAL A 55 10.16 -3.87 9.14
CA VAL A 55 11.51 -4.21 9.58
C VAL A 55 12.50 -3.16 9.11
N SER A 56 13.38 -2.74 10.00
CA SER A 56 14.51 -1.83 9.74
C SER A 56 15.84 -2.57 9.61
N GLU A 57 15.90 -3.83 10.05
CA GLU A 57 17.10 -4.67 10.07
C GLU A 57 16.85 -6.01 9.39
N CYS A 58 17.90 -6.54 8.76
CA CYS A 58 17.85 -7.85 8.14
C CYS A 58 17.78 -8.94 9.21
N LYS A 59 16.68 -9.71 9.22
CA LYS A 59 16.49 -10.85 10.14
C LYS A 59 17.58 -11.93 10.08
N SER A 60 18.32 -12.05 8.99
CA SER A 60 19.35 -13.08 8.82
C SER A 60 20.75 -12.64 9.23
N CYS A 61 21.10 -11.36 9.09
CA CYS A 61 22.47 -10.88 9.35
C CYS A 61 22.55 -9.64 10.26
N GLY A 62 21.43 -9.09 10.70
CA GLY A 62 21.36 -7.91 11.56
C GLY A 62 21.80 -6.61 10.91
N SER A 63 22.08 -6.58 9.60
CA SER A 63 22.44 -5.33 8.93
C SER A 63 21.23 -4.42 8.76
N HIS A 64 21.44 -3.10 8.92
CA HIS A 64 20.41 -2.11 8.65
C HIS A 64 20.01 -2.12 7.16
N LEU A 65 18.71 -2.11 6.92
CA LEU A 65 18.15 -2.00 5.58
C LEU A 65 18.26 -0.54 5.13
N HIS A 66 19.07 -0.31 4.10
CA HIS A 66 19.32 1.04 3.59
C HIS A 66 18.24 1.50 2.62
N LEU A 67 17.90 2.79 2.72
CA LEU A 67 17.07 3.52 1.75
C LEU A 67 17.53 3.41 0.30
N SER A 68 18.82 3.16 0.06
CA SER A 68 19.38 2.98 -1.28
C SER A 68 18.88 1.72 -1.98
N THR A 69 18.35 0.73 -1.24
CA THR A 69 17.76 -0.49 -1.81
C THR A 69 16.24 -0.48 -1.84
N LEU A 70 15.64 0.68 -1.54
CA LEU A 70 14.20 0.89 -1.59
C LEU A 70 13.72 0.80 -3.04
N SER A 71 12.87 -0.19 -3.33
CA SER A 71 12.11 -0.25 -4.57
C SER A 71 10.65 0.11 -4.29
N ARG A 72 10.02 0.83 -5.23
CA ARG A 72 8.61 1.24 -5.13
C ARG A 72 7.83 0.82 -6.36
N ASN A 73 6.74 0.12 -6.11
CA ASN A 73 5.81 -0.31 -7.13
C ASN A 73 4.43 0.31 -6.89
N GLU A 74 3.78 0.72 -7.96
CA GLU A 74 2.38 1.12 -7.90
C GLU A 74 1.50 -0.11 -7.72
N VAL A 75 0.51 0.03 -6.86
CA VAL A 75 -0.40 -1.05 -6.49
C VAL A 75 -1.83 -0.55 -6.37
N THR A 76 -2.78 -1.45 -6.56
CA THR A 76 -4.20 -1.20 -6.30
C THR A 76 -4.51 -1.63 -4.86
N PHE A 77 -5.10 -0.73 -4.09
CA PHE A 77 -5.53 -0.97 -2.72
C PHE A 77 -7.05 -0.90 -2.62
N TYR A 78 -7.66 -2.05 -2.34
CA TYR A 78 -9.11 -2.18 -2.16
C TYR A 78 -9.48 -1.98 -0.70
N THR A 79 -10.33 -0.99 -0.47
CA THR A 79 -10.78 -0.62 0.88
C THR A 79 -12.28 -0.64 1.00
N LEU A 80 -12.77 -0.84 2.23
CA LEU A 80 -14.20 -0.93 2.51
C LEU A 80 -14.89 0.42 2.38
N HIS A 81 -14.26 1.50 2.87
CA HIS A 81 -14.90 2.81 2.98
C HIS A 81 -14.60 3.78 1.84
N ASP A 82 -13.42 3.68 1.23
CA ASP A 82 -12.98 4.63 0.19
C ASP A 82 -12.92 4.01 -1.21
N GLY A 83 -13.35 2.75 -1.34
CA GLY A 83 -13.29 2.01 -2.59
C GLY A 83 -11.86 1.64 -2.99
N ALA A 84 -11.67 1.43 -4.29
CA ALA A 84 -10.37 1.10 -4.86
C ALA A 84 -9.55 2.37 -5.06
N ARG A 85 -8.32 2.39 -4.53
CA ARG A 85 -7.40 3.51 -4.64
C ARG A 85 -6.01 3.06 -5.07
N ARG A 86 -5.26 3.99 -5.67
CA ARG A 86 -3.84 3.76 -5.99
C ARG A 86 -3.01 3.94 -4.73
N ALA A 87 -2.08 3.02 -4.51
CA ALA A 87 -1.13 3.04 -3.41
C ALA A 87 0.28 2.71 -3.92
N LEU A 88 1.28 2.87 -3.04
CA LEU A 88 2.66 2.49 -3.33
C LEU A 88 3.11 1.40 -2.36
N SER A 89 3.57 0.29 -2.91
CA SER A 89 4.24 -0.76 -2.16
C SER A 89 5.74 -0.56 -2.23
N SER A 90 6.37 -0.49 -1.06
CA SER A 90 7.81 -0.38 -0.91
C SER A 90 8.42 -1.71 -0.50
N SER A 91 9.58 -2.03 -1.06
CA SER A 91 10.37 -3.20 -0.66
C SER A 91 11.83 -2.84 -0.43
N PHE A 92 12.48 -3.63 0.44
CA PHE A 92 13.89 -3.48 0.79
C PHE A 92 14.68 -4.73 0.45
N ALA A 93 15.80 -4.59 -0.22
CA ALA A 93 16.75 -5.68 -0.40
C ALA A 93 17.95 -5.52 0.54
N CYS A 94 18.29 -6.58 1.27
CA CYS A 94 19.53 -6.62 2.05
C CYS A 94 20.73 -6.78 1.10
N HIS A 95 21.75 -5.91 1.24
CA HIS A 95 22.92 -5.98 0.36
C HIS A 95 23.75 -7.26 0.58
N SER A 96 23.85 -7.72 1.82
CA SER A 96 24.65 -8.88 2.22
C SER A 96 23.96 -10.21 1.90
N CYS A 97 22.72 -10.39 2.36
CA CYS A 97 22.00 -11.66 2.25
C CYS A 97 21.10 -11.76 1.01
N LYS A 98 20.89 -10.66 0.28
CA LYS A 98 19.97 -10.57 -0.87
C LYS A 98 18.50 -10.91 -0.57
N ILE A 99 18.12 -11.02 0.70
CA ILE A 99 16.73 -11.17 1.13
C ILE A 99 15.97 -9.89 0.80
N THR A 100 14.80 -10.04 0.20
CA THR A 100 13.89 -8.93 -0.12
C THR A 100 12.71 -8.92 0.84
N TYR A 101 12.50 -7.79 1.49
CA TYR A 101 11.44 -7.55 2.46
C TYR A 101 10.31 -6.76 1.81
N TYR A 102 9.09 -7.30 1.88
CA TYR A 102 7.85 -6.65 1.45
C TYR A 102 7.00 -6.31 2.68
N HIS A 103 5.81 -5.74 2.46
CA HIS A 103 4.89 -5.36 3.54
C HIS A 103 4.39 -6.55 4.38
N ASN A 104 3.97 -7.66 3.74
CA ASN A 104 3.37 -8.82 4.43
C ASN A 104 4.33 -10.00 4.63
N TYR A 105 5.40 -10.06 3.84
CA TYR A 105 6.33 -11.18 3.83
C TYR A 105 7.73 -10.71 3.44
N TYR A 106 8.71 -11.61 3.59
CA TYR A 106 10.03 -11.47 3.01
C TYR A 106 10.39 -12.73 2.23
N SER A 107 11.25 -12.60 1.23
CA SER A 107 11.70 -13.71 0.39
C SER A 107 13.22 -13.77 0.35
N ASP A 108 13.73 -14.99 0.53
CA ASP A 108 15.15 -15.33 0.37
C ASP A 108 15.50 -15.72 -1.08
N GLY A 109 14.56 -15.54 -2.02
CA GLY A 109 14.69 -15.92 -3.43
C GLY A 109 14.22 -17.35 -3.74
N ARG A 110 13.92 -18.16 -2.72
CA ARG A 110 13.39 -19.53 -2.89
C ARG A 110 12.03 -19.69 -2.23
N LEU A 111 11.89 -19.19 -1.02
CA LEU A 111 10.70 -19.29 -0.19
C LEU A 111 10.18 -17.90 0.16
N ARG A 112 8.88 -17.84 0.45
CA ARG A 112 8.22 -16.67 1.01
C ARG A 112 7.93 -16.94 2.48
N HIS A 113 8.37 -16.04 3.33
CA HIS A 113 8.19 -16.10 4.77
C HIS A 113 7.31 -14.95 5.21
N TYR A 114 6.13 -15.25 5.72
CA TYR A 114 5.23 -14.24 6.26
C TYR A 114 5.73 -13.76 7.62
N TYR A 115 5.53 -12.48 7.92
CA TYR A 115 5.82 -11.99 9.26
C TYR A 115 4.90 -12.71 10.25
N HIS A 116 5.49 -13.26 11.31
CA HIS A 116 4.74 -13.99 12.31
C HIS A 116 3.96 -13.00 13.17
N THR A 117 2.69 -12.80 12.84
CA THR A 117 1.73 -12.06 13.64
C THR A 117 0.70 -13.03 14.20
N SER A 118 0.39 -12.92 15.49
CA SER A 118 -0.63 -13.75 16.15
C SER A 118 -2.04 -13.51 15.60
N SER A 119 -2.22 -12.44 14.83
CA SER A 119 -3.47 -12.02 14.20
C SER A 119 -3.30 -11.84 12.69
N VAL A 120 -4.44 -11.86 11.97
CA VAL A 120 -4.50 -11.49 10.56
C VAL A 120 -4.07 -10.02 10.42
N PRO A 121 -3.16 -9.69 9.47
CA PRO A 121 -2.74 -8.30 9.28
C PRO A 121 -3.91 -7.46 8.76
N PRO A 122 -3.97 -6.16 9.12
CA PRO A 122 -5.06 -5.26 8.69
C PRO A 122 -5.11 -5.07 7.17
N ILE A 123 -3.96 -5.24 6.50
CA ILE A 123 -3.81 -5.10 5.06
C ILE A 123 -3.14 -6.36 4.54
N ILE A 124 -3.75 -6.97 3.53
CA ILE A 124 -3.34 -8.25 2.96
C ILE A 124 -2.91 -8.02 1.52
N LEU A 125 -1.70 -8.44 1.19
CA LEU A 125 -1.27 -8.57 -0.21
C LEU A 125 -1.88 -9.86 -0.78
N ILE A 126 -2.76 -9.74 -1.78
CA ILE A 126 -3.40 -10.89 -2.43
C ILE A 126 -2.72 -11.26 -3.74
N GLU A 127 -2.15 -10.28 -4.43
CA GLU A 127 -1.40 -10.45 -5.68
C GLU A 127 -0.26 -9.42 -5.71
N GLU A 128 0.74 -9.58 -6.58
CA GLU A 128 1.95 -8.75 -6.63
C GLU A 128 1.70 -7.24 -6.59
N HIS A 129 0.62 -6.79 -7.24
CA HIS A 129 0.22 -5.38 -7.29
C HIS A 129 -1.13 -5.09 -6.65
N VAL A 130 -1.64 -5.99 -5.79
CA VAL A 130 -2.98 -5.86 -5.23
C VAL A 130 -3.01 -6.10 -3.72
N TYR A 131 -3.49 -5.10 -3.02
CA TYR A 131 -3.74 -5.12 -1.58
C TYR A 131 -5.22 -5.00 -1.27
N ILE A 132 -5.64 -5.60 -0.17
CA ILE A 132 -7.01 -5.55 0.34
C ILE A 132 -7.02 -5.37 1.85
N GLU A 133 -7.98 -4.61 2.37
CA GLU A 133 -8.21 -4.55 3.82
C GLU A 133 -8.80 -5.86 4.35
N SER A 134 -8.34 -6.30 5.53
CA SER A 134 -8.89 -7.50 6.17
C SER A 134 -10.37 -7.37 6.49
N GLN A 135 -10.83 -6.16 6.85
CA GLN A 135 -12.26 -5.87 7.08
C GLN A 135 -13.10 -6.03 5.81
N LEU A 136 -12.53 -5.73 4.64
CA LEU A 136 -13.22 -5.96 3.36
C LEU A 136 -13.31 -7.45 3.04
N CYS A 137 -12.26 -8.22 3.34
CA CYS A 137 -12.32 -9.69 3.27
C CYS A 137 -13.40 -10.24 4.20
N GLU A 138 -13.47 -9.76 5.44
CA GLU A 138 -14.50 -10.17 6.42
C GLU A 138 -15.90 -9.82 5.93
N PHE A 139 -16.09 -8.64 5.33
CA PHE A 139 -17.34 -8.26 4.68
C PHE A 139 -17.75 -9.25 3.59
N PHE A 140 -16.82 -9.65 2.71
CA PHE A 140 -17.10 -10.66 1.68
C PHE A 140 -17.38 -12.05 2.26
N THR A 141 -16.68 -12.44 3.34
CA THR A 141 -16.96 -13.68 4.07
C THR A 141 -18.38 -13.65 4.65
N ASN A 142 -18.80 -12.55 5.27
CA ASN A 142 -20.13 -12.39 5.85
C ASN A 142 -21.22 -12.42 4.77
N LEU A 143 -21.01 -11.79 3.62
CA LEU A 143 -21.93 -11.89 2.48
C LEU A 143 -22.07 -13.32 1.96
N SER A 144 -20.96 -14.05 1.91
CA SER A 144 -20.95 -15.44 1.46
C SER A 144 -21.66 -16.36 2.48
N LEU A 145 -21.47 -16.10 3.77
CA LEU A 145 -22.01 -16.93 4.86
C LEU A 145 -23.49 -16.67 5.15
N PHE A 146 -23.90 -15.41 5.24
CA PHE A 146 -25.25 -15.03 5.69
C PHE A 146 -26.22 -14.75 4.55
N ALA A 147 -25.72 -14.23 3.44
CA ALA A 147 -26.55 -13.87 2.28
C ALA A 147 -26.37 -14.82 1.09
N TRP A 148 -25.54 -15.87 1.24
CA TRP A 148 -25.29 -16.91 0.23
C TRP A 148 -24.84 -16.32 -1.12
N VAL A 149 -24.17 -15.18 -1.06
CA VAL A 149 -23.72 -14.46 -2.25
C VAL A 149 -22.46 -15.13 -2.78
N SER A 150 -22.42 -15.41 -4.08
CA SER A 150 -21.22 -15.97 -4.71
C SER A 150 -20.04 -14.99 -4.61
N ALA A 151 -18.81 -15.53 -4.58
CA ALA A 151 -17.59 -14.71 -4.53
C ALA A 151 -17.53 -13.68 -5.66
N GLN A 152 -17.99 -14.04 -6.87
CA GLN A 152 -18.05 -13.11 -7.99
C GLN A 152 -19.05 -11.98 -7.73
N ASN A 153 -20.23 -12.30 -7.20
CA ASN A 153 -21.23 -11.27 -6.94
C ASN A 153 -20.83 -10.37 -5.76
N SER A 154 -20.16 -10.89 -4.72
CA SER A 154 -19.66 -10.08 -3.60
C SER A 154 -18.46 -9.22 -3.99
N ALA A 155 -17.43 -9.81 -4.60
CA ALA A 155 -16.17 -9.13 -4.89
C ALA A 155 -16.23 -8.21 -6.11
N ALA A 156 -17.00 -8.55 -7.15
CA ALA A 156 -17.10 -7.71 -8.35
C ALA A 156 -18.36 -6.84 -8.32
N ASN A 157 -19.55 -7.42 -8.25
CA ASN A 157 -20.78 -6.64 -8.43
C ASN A 157 -21.07 -5.74 -7.23
N ILE A 158 -21.18 -6.32 -6.03
CA ILE A 158 -21.49 -5.54 -4.82
C ILE A 158 -20.38 -4.51 -4.60
N TYR A 159 -19.12 -4.93 -4.59
CA TYR A 159 -18.02 -4.00 -4.40
C TYR A 159 -18.05 -2.84 -5.43
N ASN A 160 -18.14 -3.13 -6.73
CA ASN A 160 -18.10 -2.07 -7.74
C ASN A 160 -19.33 -1.17 -7.70
N HIS A 161 -20.52 -1.70 -7.41
CA HIS A 161 -21.75 -0.91 -7.43
C HIS A 161 -22.04 -0.15 -6.13
N THR A 162 -21.55 -0.62 -4.99
CA THR A 162 -21.89 -0.01 -3.68
C THR A 162 -20.70 0.57 -2.92
N LEU A 163 -19.51 0.00 -3.10
CA LEU A 163 -18.31 0.38 -2.34
C LEU A 163 -17.28 1.12 -3.19
N SER A 164 -17.26 0.91 -4.51
CA SER A 164 -16.41 1.70 -5.40
C SER A 164 -17.01 3.10 -5.49
N LYS A 165 -16.46 4.02 -4.69
CA LYS A 165 -16.67 5.44 -4.91
C LYS A 165 -15.98 5.77 -6.22
N PHE A 166 -16.75 6.11 -7.25
CA PHE A 166 -16.20 6.77 -8.44
C PHE A 166 -15.56 8.07 -7.95
N SER A 167 -14.23 8.09 -7.85
CA SER A 167 -13.47 9.33 -7.79
C SER A 167 -13.61 9.99 -9.16
N GLU A 168 -14.72 10.70 -9.39
CA GLU A 168 -14.74 11.75 -10.40
C GLU A 168 -13.75 12.83 -9.95
N SER A 169 -12.53 12.74 -10.46
CA SER A 169 -11.68 13.90 -10.58
C SER A 169 -11.11 13.91 -11.99
N SER A 170 -11.40 15.02 -12.69
CA SER A 170 -11.01 15.41 -14.06
C SER A 170 -12.03 15.00 -15.14
N THR A 171 -12.92 15.86 -15.64
CA THR A 171 -12.55 16.99 -16.53
C THR A 171 -13.77 17.86 -16.93
N LEU A 172 -13.56 19.19 -16.93
CA LEU A 172 -14.16 20.23 -17.81
C LEU A 172 -15.59 20.76 -17.57
N SER A 173 -15.72 21.94 -16.93
CA SER A 173 -16.60 23.04 -17.41
C SER A 173 -16.29 24.42 -16.80
N GLU A 174 -15.02 24.77 -16.61
CA GLU A 174 -14.59 26.17 -16.49
C GLU A 174 -13.47 26.44 -17.49
N ALA A 175 -13.85 26.61 -18.77
CA ALA A 175 -13.15 27.40 -19.80
C ALA A 175 -13.73 27.12 -21.19
N SER A 176 -14.82 27.81 -21.56
CA SER A 176 -15.03 28.32 -22.92
C SER A 176 -16.11 29.40 -22.88
N GLU A 177 -15.64 30.64 -23.01
CA GLU A 177 -16.31 31.88 -23.48
C GLU A 177 -17.66 32.30 -22.86
#